data_AF-A0A960MRK0-F1
#
_entry.id   AF-A0A960MRK0-F1
#
_cell.length_a   1.000
_cell.length_b   1.000
_cell.length_c   1.000
_cell.angle_alpha   90.00
_cell.angle_beta   90.00
_cell.angle_gamma   90.00
#
_symmetry.space_group_name_H-M   'P 1'
#
loop_
_entity.id
_entity.type
_entity.pdbx_description
1 polymer ?
#
loop_
_entity_poly.entity_id
_entity_poly.type
_entity_poly.pdbx_seq_one_letter_code
_entity_poly.pdbx_strand_id
1 'polypeptide(L)'
;MSRSRLFASLIGLAALWVADSALAQLVVLPAPRLLTTMPMGGQAGSTVDVAITGENLEEVSDLVFSTPKITAKPKMGADGKRIDNQFVVTIAKDTPAGVYDARVKSRLGISAARAFSVGTLPEVTRSQPNQSIETALKLAVNSICNAAMTKRAVDFYSFEGKKGQRVAVDCAAAGIDSKLTPVVIIADAKGRDLLVNRTGGVIDFVPPADGSYLVKVNDLTYQGGERHF
;
A
#
# COMPACT_ATOMS: atom_id res chain seq x y z
N MET A 1 38.21 47.30 -70.73
CA MET A 1 39.14 46.51 -69.88
C MET A 1 38.77 46.79 -68.42
N SER A 2 38.67 45.88 -67.46
CA SER A 2 38.70 44.42 -67.38
C SER A 2 38.57 44.11 -65.87
N ARG A 3 37.58 43.26 -65.49
CA ARG A 3 37.51 42.45 -64.25
C ARG A 3 37.36 43.24 -62.93
N SER A 4 36.54 42.88 -61.94
CA SER A 4 35.94 41.60 -61.57
C SER A 4 34.60 41.84 -60.86
N ARG A 5 33.57 41.13 -61.31
CA ARG A 5 32.35 40.84 -60.57
C ARG A 5 32.63 39.69 -59.59
N LEU A 6 31.71 39.50 -58.64
CA LEU A 6 31.62 38.38 -57.69
C LEU A 6 32.59 38.46 -56.51
N PHE A 7 32.18 39.05 -55.38
CA PHE A 7 32.55 38.55 -54.04
C PHE A 7 31.73 39.23 -52.91
N ALA A 8 30.52 39.72 -53.19
CA ALA A 8 29.73 40.50 -52.21
C ALA A 8 28.47 39.78 -51.67
N SER A 9 28.31 38.47 -51.87
CA SER A 9 27.05 37.80 -51.46
C SER A 9 27.22 36.39 -50.88
N LEU A 10 28.37 36.08 -50.28
CA LEU A 10 28.64 34.72 -49.76
C LEU A 10 29.18 34.66 -48.32
N ILE A 11 28.97 35.71 -47.52
CA ILE A 11 29.35 35.72 -46.09
C ILE A 11 28.12 35.80 -45.16
N GLY A 12 26.95 36.22 -45.66
CA GLY A 12 25.74 36.35 -44.85
C GLY A 12 24.89 35.08 -44.66
N LEU A 13 25.14 34.00 -45.44
CA LEU A 13 24.26 32.82 -45.47
C LEU A 13 24.84 31.56 -44.81
N ALA A 14 26.07 31.60 -44.31
CA ALA A 14 26.68 30.47 -43.61
C ALA A 14 26.57 30.56 -42.07
N ALA A 15 26.13 31.70 -41.53
CA ALA A 15 25.94 31.90 -40.08
C ALA A 15 24.58 31.41 -39.56
N LEU A 16 23.72 30.87 -40.43
CA LEU A 16 22.36 30.42 -40.10
C LEU A 16 22.19 28.89 -40.10
N TRP A 17 23.30 28.13 -40.13
CA TRP A 17 23.29 26.68 -40.25
C TRP A 17 24.03 25.94 -39.12
N VAL A 18 24.08 26.57 -37.94
CA VAL A 18 24.35 25.87 -36.68
C VAL A 18 23.36 26.38 -35.62
N ALA A 19 22.07 26.35 -35.95
CA ALA A 19 21.07 26.14 -34.90
C ALA A 19 21.12 24.65 -34.60
N ASP A 20 22.20 24.24 -33.91
CA ASP A 20 22.25 22.93 -33.29
C ASP A 20 21.01 22.88 -32.42
N SER A 21 20.05 22.05 -32.82
CA SER A 21 18.87 21.79 -32.03
C SER A 21 19.40 21.03 -30.84
N ALA A 22 19.87 21.77 -29.83
CA ALA A 22 20.00 21.27 -28.48
C ALA A 22 18.59 20.90 -28.06
N LEU A 23 18.16 19.71 -28.48
CA LEU A 23 17.22 18.90 -27.76
C LEU A 23 17.89 18.76 -26.41
N ALA A 24 17.61 19.71 -25.51
CA ALA A 24 17.85 19.55 -24.09
C ALA A 24 17.09 18.28 -23.73
N GLN A 25 17.79 17.16 -23.80
CA GLN A 25 17.31 15.91 -23.29
C GLN A 25 17.17 16.19 -21.81
N LEU A 26 15.94 16.50 -21.39
CA LEU A 26 15.58 16.57 -19.98
C LEU A 26 15.91 15.20 -19.43
N VAL A 27 17.11 15.06 -18.86
CA VAL A 27 17.46 13.95 -17.99
C VAL A 27 16.66 14.19 -16.72
N VAL A 28 15.36 13.89 -16.79
CA VAL A 28 14.51 13.79 -15.62
C VAL A 28 14.98 12.52 -14.91
N LEU A 29 15.59 12.72 -13.75
CA LEU A 29 15.84 11.62 -12.82
C LEU A 29 14.50 10.92 -12.55
N PRO A 30 14.50 9.58 -12.45
CA PRO A 30 13.25 8.86 -12.25
C PRO A 30 12.65 9.27 -10.89
N ALA A 31 11.39 9.68 -10.89
CA ALA A 31 10.70 10.07 -9.66
C ALA A 31 10.61 8.87 -8.68
N PRO A 32 10.73 9.10 -7.36
CA PRO A 32 10.53 8.05 -6.37
C PRO A 32 9.10 7.53 -6.44
N ARG A 33 8.93 6.21 -6.28
CA ARG A 33 7.62 5.56 -6.30
C ARG A 33 7.41 4.81 -5.00
N LEU A 34 6.46 5.27 -4.19
CA LEU A 34 5.95 4.52 -3.05
C LEU A 34 4.95 3.48 -3.54
N LEU A 35 5.23 2.20 -3.28
CA LEU A 35 4.41 1.09 -3.71
C LEU A 35 3.54 0.54 -2.58
N THR A 36 4.09 0.38 -1.39
CA THR A 36 3.37 -0.16 -0.23
C THR A 36 3.84 0.50 1.06
N THR A 37 2.97 0.49 2.06
CA THR A 37 3.27 0.81 3.45
C THR A 37 2.73 -0.35 4.28
N MET A 38 3.56 -1.15 4.94
CA MET A 38 3.11 -2.29 5.72
C MET A 38 3.43 -2.04 7.20
N PRO A 39 2.44 -1.99 8.11
CA PRO A 39 0.99 -2.10 7.88
C PRO A 39 0.40 -0.97 7.01
N MET A 40 -0.74 -1.22 6.37
CA MET A 40 -1.43 -0.27 5.47
C MET A 40 -2.20 0.83 6.22
N GLY A 41 -2.11 0.81 7.55
CA GLY A 41 -2.89 1.67 8.42
C GLY A 41 -2.56 1.48 9.89
N GLY A 42 -3.40 2.08 10.73
CA GLY A 42 -3.33 1.92 12.17
C GLY A 42 -4.52 2.54 12.90
N GLN A 43 -4.68 2.13 14.15
CA GLN A 43 -5.71 2.66 15.03
C GLN A 43 -5.40 4.11 15.44
N ALA A 44 -6.39 4.98 15.47
CA ALA A 44 -6.25 6.33 16.02
C ALA A 44 -5.72 6.28 17.47
N GLY A 45 -4.69 7.08 17.77
CA GLY A 45 -4.01 7.09 19.07
C GLY A 45 -2.92 6.04 19.25
N SER A 46 -2.57 5.29 18.20
CA SER A 46 -1.52 4.28 18.25
C SER A 46 -0.21 4.75 17.60
N THR A 47 0.85 4.00 17.88
CA THR A 47 2.15 4.10 17.21
C THR A 47 2.43 2.76 16.53
N VAL A 48 2.81 2.80 15.26
CA VAL A 48 2.97 1.62 14.40
C VAL A 48 4.31 1.70 13.67
N ASP A 49 5.05 0.59 13.66
CA ASP A 49 6.24 0.45 12.84
C ASP A 49 5.83 0.10 11.41
N VAL A 50 6.07 1.03 10.49
CA VAL A 50 5.71 0.91 9.07
C VAL A 50 6.95 0.69 8.23
N ALA A 51 6.97 -0.41 7.48
CA ALA A 51 7.94 -0.66 6.43
C ALA A 51 7.38 -0.21 5.08
N ILE A 52 8.18 0.49 4.27
CA ILE A 52 7.79 0.91 2.93
C ILE A 52 8.52 0.10 1.85
N THR A 53 7.86 -0.08 0.71
CA THR A 53 8.52 -0.60 -0.50
C THR A 53 8.32 0.37 -1.66
N GLY A 54 9.23 0.35 -2.62
CA GLY A 54 9.20 1.32 -3.70
C GLY A 54 10.26 1.11 -4.77
N GLU A 55 10.26 2.04 -5.72
CA GLU A 55 11.26 2.16 -6.79
C GLU A 55 11.91 3.56 -6.68
N ASN A 56 13.20 3.67 -7.02
CA ASN A 56 13.98 4.91 -6.96
C ASN A 56 13.98 5.58 -5.55
N LEU A 57 14.07 4.76 -4.50
CA LEU A 57 14.07 5.18 -3.09
C LEU A 57 15.47 5.53 -2.59
N GLU A 58 16.13 6.49 -3.24
CA GLU A 58 17.49 6.89 -2.89
C GLU A 58 17.49 7.96 -1.78
N GLU A 59 18.20 7.69 -0.69
CA GLU A 59 18.31 8.60 0.46
C GLU A 59 16.93 9.06 0.96
N VAL A 60 16.06 8.09 1.26
CA VAL A 60 14.77 8.37 1.86
C VAL A 60 14.96 9.11 3.18
N SER A 61 14.34 10.29 3.26
CA SER A 61 14.45 11.20 4.40
C SER A 61 13.22 11.15 5.29
N ASP A 62 12.03 11.28 4.68
CA ASP A 62 10.77 11.43 5.38
C ASP A 62 9.66 10.58 4.75
N LEU A 63 8.75 10.07 5.60
CA LEU A 63 7.44 9.58 5.21
C LEU A 63 6.42 10.65 5.66
N VAL A 64 5.78 11.31 4.70
CA VAL A 64 4.89 12.45 4.95
C VAL A 64 3.44 12.08 4.69
N PHE A 65 2.53 12.68 5.45
CA PHE A 65 1.10 12.41 5.37
C PHE A 65 0.30 13.67 5.01
N SER A 66 -0.89 13.48 4.45
CA SER A 66 -1.84 14.57 4.11
C SER A 66 -2.37 15.36 5.31
N THR A 67 -2.11 14.91 6.54
CA THR A 67 -2.53 15.56 7.78
C THR A 67 -1.38 15.68 8.77
N PRO A 68 -1.27 16.77 9.54
CA PRO A 68 -0.27 16.90 10.60
C PRO A 68 -0.53 15.98 11.79
N LYS A 69 -1.72 15.36 11.89
CA LYS A 69 -2.08 14.44 12.98
C LYS A 69 -1.40 13.07 12.88
N ILE A 70 -0.83 12.77 11.71
CA ILE A 70 -0.05 11.55 11.47
C ILE A 70 1.38 12.00 11.20
N THR A 71 2.31 11.51 12.02
CA THR A 71 3.72 11.86 11.91
C THR A 71 4.56 10.60 11.80
N ALA A 72 5.69 10.67 11.10
CA ALA A 72 6.65 9.57 11.02
C ALA A 72 8.05 10.03 11.38
N LYS A 73 8.80 9.13 12.01
CA LYS A 73 10.24 9.27 12.21
C LYS A 73 10.93 8.04 11.65
N PRO A 74 12.12 8.16 11.02
CA PRO A 74 12.90 6.99 10.64
C PRO A 74 13.12 6.08 11.85
N LYS A 75 12.90 4.78 11.66
CA LYS A 75 13.13 3.80 12.72
C LYS A 75 14.63 3.64 12.94
N MET A 76 15.04 3.58 14.20
CA MET A 76 16.44 3.45 14.59
C MET A 76 16.74 2.00 14.96
N GLY A 77 17.87 1.48 14.47
CA GLY A 77 18.42 0.19 14.86
C GLY A 77 19.13 0.26 16.21
N ALA A 78 19.48 -0.92 16.74
CA ALA A 78 20.23 -1.02 17.99
C ALA A 78 21.63 -0.39 17.91
N ASP A 79 22.17 -0.24 16.71
CA ASP A 79 23.45 0.41 16.41
C ASP A 79 23.36 1.95 16.33
N GLY A 80 22.18 2.52 16.55
CA GLY A 80 21.94 3.96 16.46
C GLY A 80 21.90 4.49 15.02
N LYS A 81 21.89 3.60 14.01
CA LYS A 81 21.67 3.99 12.61
C LYS A 81 20.19 3.88 12.25
N ARG A 82 19.80 4.60 11.19
CA ARG A 82 18.46 4.45 10.63
C ARG A 82 18.34 3.08 9.96
N ILE A 83 17.19 2.43 10.16
CA ILE A 83 16.82 1.25 9.40
C ILE A 83 16.16 1.73 8.11
N ASP A 84 16.78 1.44 6.98
CA ASP A 84 16.29 1.88 5.68
C ASP A 84 14.84 1.44 5.45
N ASN A 85 14.05 2.35 4.90
CA ASN A 85 12.65 2.14 4.54
C ASN A 85 11.75 1.70 5.72
N GLN A 86 12.15 1.94 6.96
CA GLN A 86 11.30 1.70 8.14
C GLN A 86 11.08 2.98 8.91
N PHE A 87 9.85 3.19 9.35
CA PHE A 87 9.39 4.37 10.04
C PHE A 87 8.56 4.01 11.26
N VAL A 88 8.71 4.78 12.33
CA VAL A 88 7.80 4.78 13.47
C VAL A 88 6.75 5.84 13.19
N VAL A 89 5.53 5.40 12.86
CA VAL A 89 4.39 6.28 12.55
C VAL A 89 3.54 6.45 13.81
N THR A 90 3.28 7.69 14.20
CA THR A 90 2.43 8.04 15.34
C THR A 90 1.15 8.69 14.83
N ILE A 91 -0.01 8.14 15.23
CA ILE A 91 -1.33 8.60 14.85
C ILE A 91 -1.96 9.26 16.08
N ALA A 92 -2.29 10.55 16.01
CA ALA A 92 -2.93 11.24 17.13
C ALA A 92 -4.31 10.64 17.46
N LYS A 93 -4.69 10.68 18.74
CA LYS A 93 -5.93 10.08 19.26
C LYS A 93 -7.20 10.69 18.66
N ASP A 94 -7.16 11.95 18.28
CA ASP A 94 -8.25 12.72 17.69
C ASP A 94 -8.20 12.75 16.15
N THR A 95 -7.40 11.86 15.53
CA THR A 95 -7.39 11.67 14.08
C THR A 95 -8.69 11.01 13.65
N PRO A 96 -9.51 11.66 12.79
CA PRO A 96 -10.72 11.03 12.28
C PRO A 96 -10.41 9.74 11.52
N ALA A 97 -11.29 8.75 11.64
CA ALA A 97 -11.18 7.55 10.82
C ALA A 97 -11.36 7.91 9.34
N GLY A 98 -10.55 7.31 8.47
CA GLY A 98 -10.53 7.62 7.05
C GLY A 98 -9.23 7.22 6.38
N VAL A 99 -9.16 7.47 5.07
CA VAL A 99 -7.97 7.20 4.26
C VAL A 99 -7.19 8.50 4.06
N TYR A 100 -5.89 8.44 4.33
CA TYR A 100 -4.96 9.56 4.21
C TYR A 100 -3.88 9.26 3.19
N ASP A 101 -3.40 10.26 2.46
CA ASP A 101 -2.23 10.09 1.59
C ASP A 101 -0.95 9.95 2.42
N ALA A 102 -0.16 8.92 2.12
CA ALA A 102 1.24 8.79 2.50
C ALA A 102 2.14 9.00 1.26
N ARG A 103 3.26 9.71 1.43
CA ARG A 103 4.27 9.94 0.38
C ARG A 103 5.66 9.81 0.97
N VAL A 104 6.58 9.28 0.18
CA VAL A 104 8.00 9.26 0.57
C VAL A 104 8.73 10.44 -0.05
N LYS A 105 9.57 11.08 0.75
CA LYS A 105 10.51 12.11 0.32
C LYS A 105 11.91 11.50 0.26
N SER A 106 12.53 11.59 -0.90
CA SER A 106 13.87 11.07 -1.17
C SER A 106 14.73 12.15 -1.83
N ARG A 107 16.01 11.86 -2.09
CA ARG A 107 16.88 12.78 -2.85
C ARG A 107 16.32 13.08 -4.25
N LEU A 108 15.53 12.17 -4.82
CA LEU A 108 14.94 12.29 -6.15
C LEU A 108 13.59 13.03 -6.17
N GLY A 109 13.10 13.51 -5.01
CA GLY A 109 11.87 14.29 -4.89
C GLY A 109 10.82 13.63 -4.00
N ILE A 110 9.55 13.87 -4.31
CA ILE A 110 8.40 13.33 -3.55
C ILE A 110 7.62 12.36 -4.43
N SER A 111 7.22 11.23 -3.87
CA SER A 111 6.46 10.22 -4.61
C SER A 111 5.02 10.61 -4.87
N ALA A 112 4.37 9.85 -5.77
CA ALA A 112 2.92 9.74 -5.77
C ALA A 112 2.40 9.26 -4.39
N ALA A 113 1.13 9.56 -4.09
CA ALA A 113 0.48 9.13 -2.86
C ALA A 113 0.21 7.62 -2.88
N ARG A 114 0.17 7.06 -1.67
CA ARG A 114 -0.40 5.76 -1.36
C ARG A 114 -1.37 5.92 -0.20
N ALA A 115 -2.50 5.22 -0.24
CA ALA A 115 -3.44 5.17 0.87
C ALA A 115 -2.80 4.67 2.18
N PHE A 116 -3.11 5.36 3.27
CA PHE A 116 -2.85 4.95 4.65
C PHE A 116 -4.15 5.07 5.44
N SER A 117 -4.69 3.94 5.90
CA SER A 117 -6.00 3.88 6.54
C SER A 117 -5.90 4.12 8.05
N VAL A 118 -6.72 5.00 8.60
CA VAL A 118 -6.86 5.18 10.04
C VAL A 118 -8.22 4.67 10.48
N GLY A 119 -8.22 3.71 11.40
CA GLY A 119 -9.42 3.11 11.99
C GLY A 119 -9.59 3.45 13.47
N THR A 120 -10.75 3.07 14.01
CA THR A 120 -11.02 3.10 15.46
C THR A 120 -10.87 1.72 16.12
N LEU A 121 -10.86 0.66 15.32
CA LEU A 121 -10.78 -0.72 15.78
C LEU A 121 -9.33 -1.10 16.10
N PRO A 122 -9.10 -2.02 17.05
CA PRO A 122 -7.80 -2.63 17.25
C PRO A 122 -7.30 -3.31 15.97
N GLU A 123 -6.04 -3.06 15.64
CA GLU A 123 -5.42 -3.64 14.45
C GLU A 123 -4.35 -4.65 14.84
N VAL A 124 -4.32 -5.76 14.09
CA VAL A 124 -3.25 -6.75 14.14
C VAL A 124 -2.58 -6.84 12.78
N THR A 125 -1.33 -7.25 12.76
CA THR A 125 -0.60 -7.52 11.51
C THR A 125 -0.30 -9.00 11.42
N ARG A 126 -0.64 -9.63 10.30
CA ARG A 126 -0.29 -11.03 10.06
C ARG A 126 1.22 -11.16 9.93
N SER A 127 1.84 -11.85 10.90
CA SER A 127 3.29 -12.10 10.93
C SER A 127 3.68 -13.54 10.60
N GLN A 128 2.73 -14.47 10.67
CA GLN A 128 2.94 -15.90 10.42
C GLN A 128 2.07 -16.41 9.26
N PRO A 129 2.51 -17.47 8.56
CA PRO A 129 1.69 -18.13 7.54
C PRO A 129 0.37 -18.68 8.14
N ASN A 130 -0.73 -18.56 7.39
CA ASN A 130 -2.07 -18.97 7.80
C ASN A 130 -2.85 -19.67 6.66
N GLN A 131 -2.18 -20.49 5.84
CA GLN A 131 -2.77 -21.08 4.64
C GLN A 131 -3.52 -22.42 4.88
N SER A 132 -3.86 -22.72 6.13
CA SER A 132 -4.65 -23.89 6.51
C SER A 132 -5.62 -23.59 7.64
N ILE A 133 -6.58 -24.48 7.89
CA ILE A 133 -7.55 -24.34 8.98
C ILE A 133 -6.83 -24.36 10.34
N GLU A 134 -5.83 -25.22 10.48
CA GLU A 134 -5.06 -25.41 11.72
C GLU A 134 -4.16 -24.22 12.04
N THR A 135 -3.75 -23.49 10.99
CA THR A 135 -2.89 -22.30 11.09
C THR A 135 -3.68 -20.99 10.98
N ALA A 136 -5.01 -21.05 10.98
CA ALA A 136 -5.86 -19.90 10.80
C ALA A 136 -5.57 -18.82 11.85
N LEU A 137 -5.32 -17.59 11.41
CA LEU A 137 -5.05 -16.47 12.31
C LEU A 137 -6.33 -16.12 13.08
N LYS A 138 -6.32 -16.29 14.41
CA LYS A 138 -7.45 -15.93 15.26
C LYS A 138 -7.58 -14.40 15.34
N LEU A 139 -8.75 -13.89 14.96
CA LEU A 139 -9.15 -12.50 15.02
C LEU A 139 -10.25 -12.30 16.06
N ALA A 140 -10.14 -11.21 16.82
CA ALA A 140 -11.25 -10.77 17.66
C ALA A 140 -12.35 -10.14 16.78
N VAL A 141 -13.62 -10.32 17.14
CA VAL A 141 -14.70 -9.55 16.52
C VAL A 141 -14.47 -8.05 16.80
N ASN A 142 -14.77 -7.18 15.83
CA ASN A 142 -14.44 -5.75 15.85
C ASN A 142 -12.93 -5.47 15.87
N SER A 143 -12.16 -6.20 15.06
CA SER A 143 -10.74 -5.93 14.82
C SER A 143 -10.44 -5.84 13.32
N ILE A 144 -9.28 -5.28 12.99
CA ILE A 144 -8.76 -5.20 11.63
C ILE A 144 -7.47 -6.02 11.56
N CYS A 145 -7.26 -6.72 10.43
CA CYS A 145 -6.00 -7.40 10.15
C CYS A 145 -5.31 -6.78 8.93
N ASN A 146 -4.09 -6.32 9.11
CA ASN A 146 -3.19 -5.94 8.04
C ASN A 146 -2.45 -7.17 7.53
N ALA A 147 -2.56 -7.49 6.24
CA ALA A 147 -1.87 -8.62 5.63
C ALA A 147 -1.64 -8.39 4.15
N ALA A 148 -0.53 -8.88 3.61
CA ALA A 148 -0.40 -9.12 2.17
C ALA A 148 -0.89 -10.53 1.85
N MET A 149 -1.62 -10.68 0.75
CA MET A 149 -2.16 -11.93 0.23
C MET A 149 -1.05 -12.90 -0.17
N THR A 150 -1.11 -14.13 0.31
CA THR A 150 -0.17 -15.17 -0.12
C THR A 150 -0.41 -15.56 -1.58
N LYS A 151 0.67 -15.66 -2.37
CA LYS A 151 0.58 -16.09 -3.79
C LYS A 151 0.07 -17.52 -3.90
N ARG A 152 -0.84 -17.78 -4.84
CA ARG A 152 -1.35 -19.14 -5.15
C ARG A 152 -1.93 -19.88 -3.94
N ALA A 153 -2.50 -19.15 -3.00
CA ALA A 153 -3.00 -19.71 -1.75
C ALA A 153 -4.32 -19.06 -1.32
N VAL A 154 -4.91 -19.66 -0.30
CA VAL A 154 -6.03 -19.11 0.46
C VAL A 154 -5.50 -18.83 1.86
N ASP A 155 -5.65 -17.59 2.34
CA ASP A 155 -5.30 -17.22 3.71
C ASP A 155 -6.54 -17.42 4.61
N PHE A 156 -6.34 -18.07 5.76
CA PHE A 156 -7.40 -18.44 6.69
C PHE A 156 -7.32 -17.60 7.97
N TYR A 157 -8.46 -17.08 8.38
CA TYR A 157 -8.64 -16.36 9.63
C TYR A 157 -9.78 -17.02 10.39
N SER A 158 -9.78 -16.96 11.72
CA SER A 158 -10.85 -17.52 12.55
C SER A 158 -11.40 -16.49 13.51
N PHE A 159 -12.69 -16.59 13.83
CA PHE A 159 -13.33 -15.79 14.86
C PHE A 159 -14.38 -16.61 15.61
N GLU A 160 -14.67 -16.22 16.85
CA GLU A 160 -15.73 -16.83 17.64
C GLU A 160 -17.06 -16.13 17.32
N GLY A 161 -17.99 -16.86 16.71
CA GLY A 161 -19.34 -16.41 16.42
C GLY A 161 -20.31 -16.76 17.54
N LYS A 162 -21.27 -15.87 17.80
CA LYS A 162 -22.41 -16.14 18.68
C LYS A 162 -23.69 -16.20 17.86
N LYS A 163 -24.57 -17.15 18.19
CA LYS A 163 -25.85 -17.35 17.53
C LYS A 163 -26.66 -16.06 17.52
N GLY A 164 -27.10 -15.65 16.34
CA GLY A 164 -27.92 -14.44 16.16
C GLY A 164 -27.14 -13.12 16.23
N GLN A 165 -25.83 -13.12 16.51
CA GLN A 165 -25.00 -11.92 16.45
C GLN A 165 -24.67 -11.59 14.99
N ARG A 166 -25.05 -10.42 14.51
CA ARG A 166 -24.68 -9.96 13.17
C ARG A 166 -23.18 -9.61 13.12
N VAL A 167 -22.48 -10.14 12.12
CA VAL A 167 -21.04 -9.93 11.89
C VAL A 167 -20.86 -9.43 10.45
N ALA A 168 -20.24 -8.26 10.33
CA ALA A 168 -19.82 -7.73 9.04
C ALA A 168 -18.35 -8.08 8.79
N VAL A 169 -18.06 -8.65 7.62
CA VAL A 169 -16.69 -8.96 7.20
C VAL A 169 -16.42 -8.22 5.90
N ASP A 170 -15.42 -7.35 5.91
CA ASP A 170 -15.02 -6.56 4.76
C ASP A 170 -13.53 -6.74 4.47
N CYS A 171 -13.17 -6.74 3.20
CA CYS A 171 -11.79 -6.74 2.75
C CYS A 171 -11.55 -5.42 2.00
N ALA A 172 -10.87 -4.49 2.66
CA ALA A 172 -10.74 -3.11 2.18
C ALA A 172 -10.10 -3.02 0.79
N ALA A 173 -9.08 -3.84 0.51
CA ALA A 173 -8.41 -4.02 -0.79
C ALA A 173 -8.42 -2.77 -1.69
N ALA A 174 -9.34 -2.70 -2.66
CA ALA A 174 -9.43 -1.60 -3.62
C ALA A 174 -9.56 -0.20 -2.95
N GLY A 175 -10.20 -0.11 -1.79
CA GLY A 175 -10.37 1.12 -1.02
C GLY A 175 -9.07 1.66 -0.38
N ILE A 176 -8.00 0.86 -0.39
CA ILE A 176 -6.68 1.23 0.15
C ILE A 176 -5.56 1.05 -0.90
N ASP A 177 -5.87 1.24 -2.18
CA ASP A 177 -4.93 1.12 -3.32
C ASP A 177 -4.32 -0.28 -3.52
N SER A 178 -4.94 -1.33 -3.01
CA SER A 178 -4.51 -2.70 -3.25
C SER A 178 -4.81 -3.15 -4.68
N LYS A 179 -3.94 -3.99 -5.24
CA LYS A 179 -4.21 -4.72 -6.49
C LYS A 179 -5.05 -5.98 -6.28
N LEU A 180 -5.36 -6.32 -5.03
CA LEU A 180 -6.15 -7.49 -4.69
C LEU A 180 -7.58 -7.35 -5.23
N THR A 181 -8.04 -8.36 -5.95
CA THR A 181 -9.47 -8.55 -6.21
C THR A 181 -9.97 -9.64 -5.26
N PRO A 182 -10.47 -9.29 -4.07
CA PRO A 182 -10.67 -10.27 -3.01
C PRO A 182 -11.89 -11.16 -3.28
N VAL A 183 -11.69 -12.45 -3.10
CA VAL A 183 -12.74 -13.43 -2.85
C VAL A 183 -12.75 -13.70 -1.36
N VAL A 184 -13.85 -13.33 -0.69
CA VAL A 184 -14.03 -13.53 0.75
C VAL A 184 -15.08 -14.61 0.96
N ILE A 185 -14.79 -15.57 1.83
CA ILE A 185 -15.67 -16.70 2.10
C ILE A 185 -15.79 -16.86 3.61
N ILE A 186 -17.02 -16.93 4.10
CA ILE A 186 -17.30 -17.41 5.45
C ILE A 186 -17.50 -18.91 5.39
N ALA A 187 -16.79 -19.64 6.24
CA ALA A 187 -16.88 -21.10 6.36
C ALA A 187 -17.11 -21.51 7.81
N ASP A 188 -17.61 -22.73 8.01
CA ASP A 188 -17.71 -23.32 9.35
C ASP A 188 -16.34 -23.80 9.86
N ALA A 189 -16.30 -24.26 11.12
CA ALA A 189 -15.08 -24.79 11.75
C ALA A 189 -14.43 -25.98 11.00
N LYS A 190 -15.16 -26.66 10.11
CA LYS A 190 -14.65 -27.77 9.29
C LYS A 190 -14.19 -27.31 7.90
N GLY A 191 -14.23 -26.02 7.61
CA GLY A 191 -13.85 -25.43 6.33
C GLY A 191 -14.93 -25.53 5.25
N ARG A 192 -16.17 -25.88 5.60
CA ARG A 192 -17.28 -25.89 4.63
C ARG A 192 -17.77 -24.46 4.42
N ASP A 193 -17.78 -24.03 3.16
CA ASP A 193 -18.20 -22.69 2.77
C ASP A 193 -19.70 -22.48 3.08
N LEU A 194 -20.01 -21.40 3.79
CA LEU A 194 -21.36 -20.98 4.18
C LEU A 194 -21.84 -19.80 3.35
N LEU A 195 -20.94 -18.84 3.08
CA LEU A 195 -21.24 -17.65 2.30
C LEU A 195 -20.01 -17.23 1.50
N VAL A 196 -20.20 -16.80 0.26
CA VAL A 196 -19.11 -16.42 -0.66
C VAL A 196 -19.41 -15.06 -1.27
N ASN A 197 -18.44 -14.14 -1.23
CA ASN A 197 -18.45 -12.89 -1.98
C ASN A 197 -17.24 -12.84 -2.93
N ARG A 198 -17.50 -12.61 -4.23
CA ARG A 198 -16.48 -12.51 -5.28
C ARG A 198 -16.44 -11.17 -5.99
N THR A 199 -17.35 -10.27 -5.64
CA THR A 199 -17.55 -8.98 -6.33
C THR A 199 -17.01 -7.79 -5.53
N GLY A 200 -16.40 -8.06 -4.37
CA GLY A 200 -16.03 -7.04 -3.40
C GLY A 200 -17.21 -6.59 -2.52
N GLY A 201 -16.90 -5.76 -1.54
CA GLY A 201 -17.85 -5.26 -0.55
C GLY A 201 -18.04 -6.18 0.66
N VAL A 202 -18.98 -5.78 1.53
CA VAL A 202 -19.17 -6.36 2.86
C VAL A 202 -19.98 -7.65 2.78
N ILE A 203 -19.51 -8.70 3.45
CA ILE A 203 -20.31 -9.86 3.83
C ILE A 203 -21.05 -9.54 5.12
N ASP A 204 -22.37 -9.72 5.09
CA ASP A 204 -23.22 -9.72 6.27
C ASP A 204 -23.56 -11.16 6.66
N PHE A 205 -23.11 -11.58 7.84
CA PHE A 205 -23.26 -12.95 8.32
C PHE A 205 -23.87 -12.99 9.72
N VAL A 206 -24.81 -13.92 9.92
CA VAL A 206 -25.39 -14.23 11.23
C VAL A 206 -25.06 -15.68 11.55
N PRO A 207 -24.18 -15.96 12.54
CA PRO A 207 -23.86 -17.30 12.95
C PRO A 207 -25.13 -18.09 13.34
N PRO A 208 -25.35 -19.30 12.77
CA PRO A 208 -26.49 -20.14 13.12
C PRO A 208 -26.37 -20.80 14.50
N ALA A 209 -25.15 -20.92 15.03
CA ALA A 209 -24.83 -21.47 16.33
C ALA A 209 -23.61 -20.77 16.94
N ASP A 210 -23.41 -20.91 18.25
CA ASP A 210 -22.17 -20.51 18.91
C ASP A 210 -21.03 -21.41 18.44
N GLY A 211 -19.86 -20.82 18.17
CA GLY A 211 -18.66 -21.58 17.84
C GLY A 211 -17.67 -20.84 16.96
N SER A 212 -16.63 -21.54 16.54
CA SER A 212 -15.59 -21.01 15.65
C SER A 212 -16.06 -21.00 14.20
N TYR A 213 -15.82 -19.90 13.52
CA TYR A 213 -16.05 -19.70 12.09
C TYR A 213 -14.77 -19.25 11.42
N LEU A 214 -14.63 -19.56 10.15
CA LEU A 214 -13.48 -19.20 9.34
C LEU A 214 -13.84 -18.09 8.35
N VAL A 215 -12.92 -17.16 8.16
CA VAL A 215 -12.88 -16.26 7.01
C VAL A 215 -11.73 -16.73 6.13
N LYS A 216 -12.05 -17.14 4.90
CA LYS A 216 -11.07 -17.51 3.89
C LYS A 216 -10.96 -16.36 2.90
N VAL A 217 -9.74 -15.96 2.57
CA VAL A 217 -9.50 -14.88 1.62
C VAL A 217 -8.49 -15.34 0.58
N ASN A 218 -8.81 -15.10 -0.69
CA ASN A 218 -7.86 -15.29 -1.80
C ASN A 218 -8.07 -14.21 -2.86
N ASP A 219 -7.04 -13.97 -3.68
CA ASP A 219 -7.23 -13.20 -4.91
C ASP A 219 -8.06 -14.00 -5.91
N LEU A 220 -8.93 -13.32 -6.68
CA LEU A 220 -9.78 -13.92 -7.71
C LEU A 220 -8.99 -14.78 -8.71
N THR A 221 -7.77 -14.37 -9.01
CA THR A 221 -6.85 -15.07 -9.93
C THR A 221 -5.63 -15.65 -9.21
N TYR A 222 -5.67 -15.73 -7.88
CA TYR A 222 -4.61 -16.28 -7.02
C TYR A 222 -3.23 -15.62 -7.21
N GLN A 223 -3.18 -14.35 -7.66
CA GLN A 223 -1.92 -13.65 -7.90
C GLN A 223 -1.11 -13.47 -6.61
N GLY A 224 -1.71 -12.79 -5.62
CA GLY A 224 -1.09 -12.44 -4.36
C GLY A 224 0.22 -11.64 -4.47
N GLY A 225 0.88 -11.42 -3.34
CA GLY A 225 2.15 -10.72 -3.23
C GLY A 225 2.02 -9.35 -2.57
N GLU A 226 3.15 -8.63 -2.53
CA GLU A 226 3.28 -7.41 -1.72
C GLU A 226 2.34 -6.27 -2.12
N ARG A 227 1.87 -6.24 -3.38
CA ARG A 227 0.93 -5.22 -3.87
C ARG A 227 -0.54 -5.67 -3.78
N HIS A 228 -0.79 -6.86 -3.23
CA HIS A 228 -2.11 -7.46 -3.02
C HIS A 228 -2.32 -7.62 -1.53
N PHE A 229 -2.90 -6.63 -0.88
CA PHE A 229 -3.14 -6.58 0.57
C PHE A 229 -4.59 -6.21 0.88
#